data_AF-A0A2K3M636-F1
#
_entry.id   AF-A0A2K3M636-F1
#
_cell.length_a   1.000
_cell.length_b   1.000
_cell.length_c   1.000
_cell.angle_alpha   90.00
_cell.angle_beta   90.00
_cell.angle_gamma   90.00
#
_symmetry.space_group_name_H-M   'P 1'
#
loop_
_entity.id
_entity.type
_entity.pdbx_description
1 polymer ?
#
loop_
_entity_poly.entity_id
_entity_poly.type
_entity_poly.pdbx_seq_one_letter_code
_entity_poly.pdbx_strand_id
1 'polypeptide(L)'
;VLNLIPKESDGERFEAALARVCCHVGGGNSANEADSDSDLVEVVSDTFSINLRCPMYGSRMKIAGRFKPCVHMGCFDLEVFVEMNQRSRKWQCPICLKNYALENIIIDPYFNRITSMMKNCGDEFTEVEVKPDGYWRVKAKNESERRELGNLAKWHSPDGSLSVSTSGEDKKAETLNVKQEGVSDSPNGLRLGIRKNR
;
A
#
# COMPACT_ATOMS: atom_id res chain seq x y z
N VAL A 1 25.63 -16.78 14.75
CA VAL A 1 25.57 -16.23 13.39
C VAL A 1 24.71 -14.98 13.32
N LEU A 2 23.55 -14.93 14.00
CA LEU A 2 22.68 -13.74 14.02
C LEU A 2 23.40 -12.41 14.33
N ASN A 3 24.35 -12.39 15.26
CA ASN A 3 25.14 -11.19 15.60
C ASN A 3 26.04 -10.66 14.45
N LEU A 4 26.21 -11.43 13.38
CA LEU A 4 26.95 -11.01 12.17
C LEU A 4 26.05 -10.32 11.15
N ILE A 5 24.72 -10.40 11.32
CA ILE A 5 23.78 -9.71 10.44
C ILE A 5 23.78 -8.23 10.81
N PRO A 6 23.97 -7.31 9.85
CA PRO A 6 23.91 -5.89 10.12
C PRO A 6 22.55 -5.50 10.71
N LYS A 7 22.55 -4.46 11.55
CA LYS A 7 21.30 -3.83 11.99
C LYS A 7 20.58 -3.24 10.78
N GLU A 8 19.28 -2.98 10.92
CA GLU A 8 18.46 -2.37 9.86
C GLU A 8 19.11 -1.09 9.28
N SER A 9 19.67 -0.23 10.14
CA SER A 9 20.35 1.02 9.74
C SER A 9 21.60 0.81 8.87
N ASP A 10 22.23 -0.35 8.97
CA ASP A 10 23.54 -0.63 8.36
C ASP A 10 23.40 -1.45 7.07
N GLY A 11 22.17 -1.84 6.68
CA GLY A 11 21.86 -2.66 5.51
C GLY A 11 21.62 -1.86 4.23
N GLU A 12 20.35 -1.60 3.92
CA GLU A 12 19.92 -0.70 2.85
C GLU A 12 19.13 0.47 3.44
N ARG A 13 19.18 1.62 2.78
CA ARG A 13 18.41 2.80 3.21
C ARG A 13 16.92 2.57 2.94
N PHE A 14 16.07 3.14 3.80
CA PHE A 14 14.62 3.06 3.62
C PHE A 14 14.16 3.56 2.25
N GLU A 15 14.72 4.67 1.76
CA GLU A 15 14.39 5.22 0.43
C GLU A 15 14.70 4.23 -0.71
N ALA A 16 15.77 3.45 -0.58
CA ALA A 16 16.14 2.45 -1.58
C ALA A 16 15.20 1.24 -1.56
N ALA A 17 14.80 0.79 -0.35
CA ALA A 17 13.81 -0.27 -0.20
C ALA A 17 12.44 0.16 -0.73
N LEU A 18 12.01 1.39 -0.42
CA LEU A 18 10.77 1.98 -0.93
C LEU A 18 10.79 2.07 -2.46
N ALA A 19 11.85 2.65 -3.05
CA ALA A 19 11.97 2.73 -4.51
C ALA A 19 11.91 1.34 -5.16
N ARG A 20 12.56 0.34 -4.56
CA ARG A 20 12.48 -1.04 -5.03
C ARG A 20 11.05 -1.59 -4.99
N VAL A 21 10.30 -1.35 -3.92
CA VAL A 21 8.90 -1.77 -3.80
C VAL A 21 8.03 -1.05 -4.83
N CYS A 22 8.11 0.28 -4.91
CA CYS A 22 7.37 1.10 -5.88
C CYS A 22 7.64 0.67 -7.33
N CYS A 23 8.89 0.37 -7.70
CA CYS A 23 9.23 -0.11 -9.04
C CYS A 23 8.58 -1.46 -9.37
N HIS A 24 8.48 -2.38 -8.39
CA HIS A 24 7.83 -3.69 -8.60
C HIS A 24 6.31 -3.57 -8.73
N VAL A 25 5.72 -2.65 -7.98
CA VAL A 25 4.26 -2.43 -7.93
C VAL A 25 3.80 -1.56 -9.10
N GLY A 26 4.52 -0.49 -9.44
CA GLY A 26 4.16 0.43 -10.55
C GLY A 26 4.62 0.00 -11.94
N GLY A 27 5.54 -0.96 -12.06
CA GLY A 27 6.13 -1.39 -13.34
C GLY A 27 5.32 -2.41 -14.15
N GLY A 28 4.09 -2.74 -13.74
CA GLY A 28 3.28 -3.83 -14.29
C GLY A 28 2.58 -3.57 -15.63
N ASN A 29 2.50 -2.31 -16.11
CA ASN A 29 1.79 -2.01 -17.35
C ASN A 29 2.69 -2.17 -18.59
N SER A 30 2.87 -3.42 -19.02
CA SER A 30 3.14 -3.72 -20.43
C SER A 30 1.81 -3.72 -21.18
N ALA A 31 1.59 -2.66 -21.97
CA ALA A 31 0.65 -2.53 -23.09
C ALA A 31 -0.60 -3.44 -23.11
N ASN A 32 -1.75 -2.86 -22.79
CA ASN A 32 -3.01 -3.17 -23.49
C ASN A 32 -3.83 -1.87 -23.58
N GLU A 33 -3.80 -1.27 -24.77
CA GLU A 33 -4.69 -0.20 -25.21
C GLU A 33 -6.12 -0.75 -25.33
N ALA A 34 -7.12 -0.04 -24.80
CA ALA A 34 -8.44 0.05 -25.41
C ALA A 34 -9.30 1.14 -24.73
N ASP A 35 -9.51 2.21 -25.49
CA ASP A 35 -10.60 3.17 -25.47
C ASP A 35 -11.92 2.70 -24.82
N SER A 36 -12.41 3.44 -23.81
CA SER A 36 -13.84 3.55 -23.49
C SER A 36 -14.07 4.75 -22.57
N ASP A 37 -14.65 5.79 -23.16
CA ASP A 37 -15.33 6.91 -22.49
C ASP A 37 -16.47 6.38 -21.60
N SER A 38 -16.35 6.53 -20.28
CA SER A 38 -17.48 6.40 -19.35
C SER A 38 -17.20 7.18 -18.07
N ASP A 39 -18.11 8.08 -17.76
CA ASP A 39 -18.20 8.91 -16.56
C ASP A 39 -17.95 8.13 -15.25
N LEU A 40 -17.27 8.81 -14.32
CA LEU A 40 -16.96 8.40 -12.95
C LEU A 40 -15.83 7.36 -12.80
N VAL A 41 -14.60 7.80 -13.09
CA VAL A 41 -13.39 7.08 -12.66
C VAL A 41 -13.26 7.23 -11.14
N GLU A 42 -13.91 6.34 -10.39
CA GLU A 42 -13.38 5.95 -9.09
C GLU A 42 -11.94 5.50 -9.38
N VAL A 43 -10.95 6.24 -8.88
CA VAL A 43 -9.54 5.91 -9.07
C VAL A 43 -9.29 4.58 -8.36
N VAL A 44 -9.55 3.47 -9.06
CA VAL A 44 -9.11 2.14 -8.69
C VAL A 44 -7.59 2.22 -8.77
N SER A 45 -6.99 2.65 -7.65
CA SER A 45 -5.55 2.62 -7.52
C SER A 45 -5.16 1.16 -7.63
N ASP A 46 -4.33 0.80 -8.62
CA ASP A 46 -3.85 -0.56 -8.76
C ASP A 46 -3.12 -0.96 -7.47
N THR A 47 -3.73 -1.83 -6.68
CA THR A 47 -3.12 -2.35 -5.44
C THR A 47 -2.59 -3.75 -5.67
N PHE A 48 -1.44 -4.03 -5.07
CA PHE A 48 -0.77 -5.32 -5.19
C PHE A 48 -0.83 -6.03 -3.84
N SER A 49 -1.44 -7.22 -3.83
CA SER A 49 -1.46 -8.08 -2.66
C SER A 49 -0.13 -8.80 -2.50
N ILE A 50 0.50 -8.65 -1.33
CA ILE A 50 1.77 -9.29 -0.98
C ILE A 50 1.53 -10.19 0.23
N ASN A 51 2.00 -11.44 0.13
CA ASN A 51 1.96 -12.38 1.22
C ASN A 51 3.25 -12.31 2.06
N LEU A 52 3.10 -12.11 3.37
CA LEU A 52 4.17 -11.99 4.35
C LEU A 52 4.55 -13.33 5.02
N ARG A 53 4.08 -14.47 4.49
CA ARG A 53 4.51 -15.78 4.97
C ARG A 53 5.95 -16.04 4.54
N CYS A 54 6.74 -16.54 5.49
CA CYS A 54 8.10 -16.98 5.23
C CYS A 54 8.07 -18.21 4.33
N PRO A 55 8.79 -18.23 3.19
CA PRO A 55 8.82 -19.37 2.28
C PRO A 55 9.43 -20.63 2.90
N MET A 56 10.16 -20.50 4.01
CA MET A 56 10.83 -21.61 4.69
C MET A 56 9.96 -22.32 5.73
N TYR A 57 9.10 -21.58 6.43
CA TYR A 57 8.37 -22.08 7.62
C TYR A 57 6.85 -21.89 7.53
N GLY A 58 6.36 -21.13 6.56
CA GLY A 58 4.93 -20.94 6.29
C GLY A 58 4.19 -20.02 7.27
N SER A 59 4.81 -19.65 8.41
CA SER A 59 4.30 -18.61 9.32
C SER A 59 4.57 -17.21 8.78
N ARG A 60 3.85 -16.20 9.29
CA ARG A 60 4.19 -14.80 9.06
C ARG A 60 5.62 -14.51 9.51
N MET A 61 6.38 -13.80 8.68
CA MET A 61 7.72 -13.35 9.04
C MET A 61 7.64 -12.27 10.14
N LYS A 62 8.50 -12.38 11.15
CA LYS A 62 8.62 -11.41 12.25
C LYS A 62 9.64 -10.34 11.90
N ILE A 63 10.79 -10.77 11.36
CA ILE A 63 11.87 -9.90 10.89
C ILE A 63 12.06 -10.16 9.41
N ALA A 64 11.77 -9.16 8.58
CA ALA A 64 11.87 -9.28 7.13
C ALA A 64 13.34 -9.26 6.68
N GLY A 65 13.88 -10.44 6.41
CA GLY A 65 15.22 -10.63 5.85
C GLY A 65 15.19 -10.73 4.32
N ARG A 66 16.23 -10.19 3.69
CA ARG A 66 16.52 -10.40 2.26
C ARG A 66 18.03 -10.45 2.03
N PHE A 67 18.43 -10.86 0.84
CA PHE A 67 19.79 -10.62 0.37
C PHE A 67 19.85 -9.30 -0.42
N LYS A 68 20.84 -8.46 -0.13
CA LYS A 68 21.04 -7.16 -0.80
C LYS A 68 21.09 -7.26 -2.34
N PRO A 69 21.74 -8.26 -2.96
CA PRO A 69 21.76 -8.39 -4.42
C PRO A 69 20.48 -8.98 -5.04
N CYS A 70 19.51 -9.42 -4.23
CA CYS A 70 18.28 -9.98 -4.77
C CYS A 70 17.45 -8.90 -5.46
N VAL A 71 16.97 -9.22 -6.67
CA VAL A 71 16.07 -8.35 -7.44
C VAL A 71 14.61 -8.56 -7.11
N HIS A 72 14.24 -9.69 -6.50
CA HIS A 72 12.84 -9.95 -6.15
C HIS A 72 12.34 -9.04 -5.03
N MET A 73 11.02 -8.84 -4.99
CA MET A 73 10.34 -8.06 -3.96
C MET A 73 10.28 -8.80 -2.62
N GLY A 74 10.08 -10.11 -2.62
CA GLY A 74 9.78 -10.88 -1.41
C GLY A 74 10.91 -10.91 -0.37
N CYS A 75 10.52 -11.14 0.88
CA CYS A 75 11.41 -11.34 2.03
C CYS A 75 11.18 -12.72 2.65
N PHE A 76 12.08 -13.13 3.53
CA PHE A 76 11.96 -14.33 4.36
C PHE A 76 12.12 -13.96 5.83
N ASP A 77 11.68 -14.82 6.74
CA ASP A 77 11.95 -14.60 8.16
C ASP A 77 13.44 -14.79 8.45
N LEU A 78 14.09 -13.71 8.92
CA LEU A 78 15.53 -13.67 9.13
C LEU A 78 16.00 -14.68 10.18
N GLU A 79 15.31 -14.78 11.31
CA GLU A 79 15.72 -15.64 12.41
C GLU A 79 15.61 -17.11 12.01
N VAL A 80 14.47 -17.49 11.44
CA VAL A 80 14.23 -18.83 10.90
C VAL A 80 15.28 -19.16 9.84
N PHE A 81 15.54 -18.25 8.90
CA PHE A 81 16.51 -18.48 7.83
C PHE A 81 17.92 -18.74 8.38
N VAL A 82 18.38 -17.91 9.33
CA VAL A 82 19.71 -18.07 9.93
C VAL A 82 19.78 -19.33 10.78
N GLU A 83 18.73 -19.64 11.54
CA GLU A 83 18.66 -20.85 12.38
C GLU A 83 18.81 -22.13 11.54
N MET A 84 18.08 -22.21 10.43
CA MET A 84 18.12 -23.38 9.54
C MET A 84 19.45 -23.53 8.81
N ASN A 85 20.03 -22.43 8.33
CA ASN A 85 21.17 -22.46 7.43
C ASN A 85 22.53 -22.39 8.13
N GLN A 86 22.60 -21.91 9.38
CA GLN A 86 23.86 -21.86 10.12
C GLN A 86 24.45 -23.26 10.39
N ARG A 87 23.62 -24.31 10.45
CA ARG A 87 24.06 -25.70 10.64
C ARG A 87 24.76 -26.24 9.38
N SER A 88 24.19 -25.99 8.20
CA SER A 88 24.69 -26.50 6.92
C SER A 88 25.74 -25.58 6.26
N ARG A 89 25.87 -24.34 6.74
CA ARG A 89 26.70 -23.27 6.14
C ARG A 89 26.36 -22.99 4.68
N LYS A 90 25.11 -23.24 4.28
CA LYS A 90 24.59 -22.96 2.93
C LYS A 90 23.70 -21.72 2.96
N TRP A 91 24.12 -20.65 2.29
CA TRP A 91 23.39 -19.38 2.27
C TRP A 91 22.70 -19.18 0.91
N GLN A 92 21.75 -20.07 0.62
CA GLN A 92 20.94 -19.99 -0.60
C GLN A 92 19.67 -19.19 -0.33
N CYS A 93 19.37 -18.21 -1.18
CA CYS A 93 18.11 -17.46 -1.06
C CYS A 93 16.91 -18.39 -1.30
N PRO A 94 15.91 -18.43 -0.40
CA PRO A 94 14.77 -19.33 -0.54
C PRO A 94 13.77 -18.90 -1.62
N ILE A 95 13.93 -17.70 -2.19
CA ILE A 95 13.04 -17.12 -3.20
C ILE A 95 13.63 -17.28 -4.60
N CYS A 96 14.88 -16.83 -4.82
CA CYS A 96 15.53 -16.91 -6.13
C CYS A 96 16.51 -18.08 -6.29
N LEU A 97 16.73 -18.88 -5.26
CA LEU A 97 17.61 -20.06 -5.24
C LEU A 97 19.09 -19.78 -5.59
N LYS A 98 19.50 -18.51 -5.62
CA LYS A 98 20.90 -18.10 -5.80
C LYS A 98 21.67 -18.21 -4.48
N ASN A 99 22.95 -18.57 -4.57
CA ASN A 99 23.86 -18.59 -3.43
C ASN A 99 24.46 -17.20 -3.21
N TYR A 100 24.57 -16.80 -1.95
CA TYR A 100 25.17 -15.53 -1.53
C TYR A 100 26.13 -15.75 -0.35
N ALA A 101 26.90 -14.73 0.01
CA ALA A 101 27.64 -14.74 1.26
C ALA A 101 26.71 -14.33 2.42
N LEU A 102 27.10 -14.69 3.65
CA LEU A 102 26.40 -14.29 4.86
C LEU A 102 26.31 -12.76 4.98
N GLU A 103 27.37 -12.04 4.58
CA GLU A 103 27.44 -10.58 4.62
C GLU A 103 26.40 -9.89 3.72
N ASN A 104 25.82 -10.60 2.75
CA ASN A 104 24.80 -10.06 1.87
C ASN A 104 23.41 -10.05 2.51
N ILE A 105 23.20 -10.70 3.65
CA ILE A 105 21.92 -10.71 4.35
C ILE A 105 21.71 -9.36 5.03
N ILE A 106 20.54 -8.76 4.79
CA ILE A 106 20.11 -7.50 5.40
C ILE A 106 18.67 -7.63 5.91
N ILE A 107 18.30 -6.74 6.83
CA ILE A 107 16.91 -6.50 7.19
C ILE A 107 16.32 -5.53 6.15
N ASP A 108 15.21 -5.90 5.51
CA ASP A 108 14.47 -5.03 4.60
C ASP A 108 13.72 -3.97 5.41
N PRO A 109 14.08 -2.69 5.35
CA PRO A 109 13.51 -1.67 6.24
C PRO A 109 12.04 -1.36 5.93
N TYR A 110 11.56 -1.64 4.71
CA TYR A 110 10.16 -1.41 4.35
C TYR A 110 9.27 -2.52 4.92
N PHE A 111 9.57 -3.79 4.58
CA PHE A 111 8.77 -4.91 5.08
C PHE A 111 8.98 -5.15 6.57
N ASN A 112 10.16 -4.88 7.14
CA ASN A 112 10.41 -5.03 8.58
C ASN A 112 9.59 -4.03 9.41
N ARG A 113 9.31 -2.86 8.86
CA ARG A 113 8.42 -1.87 9.47
C ARG A 113 6.98 -2.39 9.51
N ILE A 114 6.48 -2.91 8.38
CA ILE A 114 5.15 -3.51 8.28
C ILE A 114 5.01 -4.66 9.28
N THR A 115 5.94 -5.62 9.28
CA THR A 115 5.90 -6.78 10.19
C THR A 115 6.01 -6.35 11.64
N SER A 116 6.77 -5.30 11.94
CA SER A 116 6.85 -4.72 13.29
C SER A 116 5.53 -4.11 13.77
N MET A 117 4.77 -3.47 12.89
CA MET A 117 3.44 -2.94 13.23
C MET A 117 2.40 -4.05 13.40
N MET A 118 2.60 -5.18 12.73
CA MET A 118 1.73 -6.36 12.82
C MET A 118 2.03 -7.28 14.03
N LYS A 119 3.03 -6.96 14.87
CA LYS A 119 3.47 -7.82 15.99
C LYS A 119 2.35 -8.21 16.98
N ASN A 120 1.34 -7.35 17.13
CA ASN A 120 0.28 -7.53 18.12
C ASN A 120 -1.04 -8.03 17.51
N CYS A 121 -1.10 -8.28 16.19
CA CYS A 121 -2.27 -8.89 15.55
C CYS A 121 -2.08 -10.39 15.36
N GLY A 122 -3.17 -11.15 15.19
CA GLY A 122 -3.12 -12.60 15.00
C GLY A 122 -2.25 -13.04 13.82
N ASP A 123 -1.61 -14.20 13.93
CA ASP A 123 -0.67 -14.74 12.94
C ASP A 123 -1.34 -15.16 11.62
N GLU A 124 -2.67 -15.24 11.59
CA GLU A 124 -3.49 -15.45 10.39
C GLU A 124 -3.44 -14.28 9.41
N PHE A 125 -3.21 -13.05 9.90
CA PHE A 125 -3.07 -11.86 9.06
C PHE A 125 -1.74 -11.86 8.34
N THR A 126 -1.72 -12.36 7.11
CA THR A 126 -0.49 -12.56 6.34
C THR A 126 -0.46 -11.82 5.01
N GLU A 127 -1.53 -11.12 4.65
CA GLU A 127 -1.60 -10.38 3.39
C GLU A 127 -1.64 -8.88 3.64
N VAL A 128 -0.86 -8.15 2.87
CA VAL A 128 -0.89 -6.68 2.82
C VAL A 128 -1.15 -6.23 1.39
N GLU A 129 -1.82 -5.10 1.25
CA GLU A 129 -2.01 -4.43 -0.04
C GLU A 129 -1.07 -3.23 -0.11
N VAL A 130 -0.38 -3.09 -1.22
CA VAL A 130 0.59 -2.01 -1.46
C VAL A 130 0.23 -1.27 -2.74
N LYS A 131 0.27 0.06 -2.68
CA LYS A 131 0.06 0.96 -3.83
C LYS A 131 1.39 1.32 -4.51
N PRO A 132 1.38 1.81 -5.78
CA PRO A 132 2.59 2.19 -6.49
C PRO A 132 3.39 3.31 -5.83
N ASP A 133 2.73 4.14 -5.01
CA ASP A 133 3.33 5.19 -4.16
C ASP A 133 3.94 4.64 -2.85
N GLY A 134 3.83 3.33 -2.60
CA GLY A 134 4.34 2.64 -1.43
C GLY A 134 3.44 2.72 -0.20
N TYR A 135 2.26 3.31 -0.29
CA TYR A 135 1.26 3.23 0.78
C TYR A 135 0.80 1.79 0.92
N TRP A 136 0.49 1.38 2.15
CA TRP A 136 0.16 0.00 2.46
C TRP A 136 -0.95 -0.12 3.50
N ARG A 137 -1.62 -1.27 3.52
CA ARG A 137 -2.55 -1.67 4.60
C ARG A 137 -2.56 -3.18 4.76
N VAL A 138 -2.94 -3.67 5.94
CA VAL A 138 -3.22 -5.10 6.13
C VAL A 138 -4.56 -5.43 5.51
N LYS A 139 -4.59 -6.51 4.71
CA LYS A 139 -5.79 -6.94 4.00
C LYS A 139 -6.70 -7.70 4.96
N ALA A 140 -7.90 -7.17 5.16
CA ALA A 140 -8.98 -7.84 5.87
C ALA A 140 -9.89 -8.57 4.88
N LYS A 141 -10.25 -9.83 5.18
CA LYS A 141 -11.15 -10.62 4.33
C LYS A 141 -12.62 -10.34 4.58
N ASN A 142 -12.95 -9.82 5.76
CA ASN A 142 -14.32 -9.54 6.18
C ASN A 142 -14.34 -8.38 7.21
N GLU A 143 -15.54 -7.91 7.54
CA GLU A 143 -15.74 -6.81 8.49
C GLU A 143 -15.33 -7.14 9.93
N SER A 144 -15.31 -8.43 10.32
CA SER A 144 -14.83 -8.84 11.64
C SER A 144 -13.32 -8.65 11.75
N GLU A 145 -12.58 -9.16 10.77
CA GLU A 145 -11.13 -8.98 10.65
C GLU A 145 -10.74 -7.51 10.55
N ARG A 146 -11.52 -6.70 9.81
CA ARG A 146 -11.30 -5.25 9.71
C ARG A 146 -11.40 -4.56 11.07
N ARG A 147 -12.38 -4.95 11.90
CA ARG A 147 -12.52 -4.43 13.28
C ARG A 147 -11.38 -4.87 14.18
N GLU A 148 -10.93 -6.12 14.05
CA GLU A 148 -9.80 -6.66 14.81
C GLU A 148 -8.47 -5.95 14.46
N LEU A 149 -8.22 -5.73 13.18
CA LEU A 149 -7.03 -5.02 12.69
C LEU A 149 -7.05 -3.53 13.05
N GLY A 150 -8.23 -2.93 13.19
CA GLY A 150 -8.40 -1.53 13.56
C GLY A 150 -7.66 -0.59 12.61
N ASN A 151 -6.63 0.10 13.12
CA ASN A 151 -5.83 1.02 12.31
C ASN A 151 -5.01 0.31 11.22
N LEU A 152 -4.58 -0.93 11.43
CA LEU A 152 -3.77 -1.67 10.45
C LEU A 152 -4.54 -1.96 9.15
N ALA A 153 -5.87 -1.97 9.19
CA ALA A 153 -6.71 -2.12 8.01
C ALA A 153 -6.91 -0.82 7.22
N LYS A 154 -6.42 0.32 7.74
CA LYS A 154 -6.45 1.62 7.05
C LYS A 154 -5.15 1.83 6.28
N TRP A 155 -5.17 2.77 5.34
CA TRP A 155 -3.96 3.13 4.61
C TRP A 155 -2.93 3.79 5.51
N HIS A 156 -1.72 3.27 5.47
CA HIS A 156 -0.51 3.83 6.06
C HIS A 156 0.37 4.36 4.94
N SER A 157 1.06 5.46 5.20
CA SER A 157 2.14 5.91 4.34
C SER A 157 3.34 4.94 4.44
N PRO A 158 4.35 5.07 3.56
CA PRO A 158 5.53 4.20 3.60
C PRO A 158 6.22 4.16 4.97
N ASP A 159 6.25 5.27 5.71
CA ASP A 159 6.90 5.36 7.03
C ASP A 159 6.06 4.76 8.17
N GLY A 160 4.86 4.24 7.87
CA GLY A 160 3.94 3.62 8.82
C GLY A 160 2.97 4.59 9.50
N SER A 161 3.09 5.89 9.27
CA SER A 161 2.12 6.87 9.74
C SER A 161 0.75 6.61 9.11
N LEU A 162 -0.30 6.74 9.91
CA LEU A 162 -1.66 6.57 9.42
C LEU A 162 -1.97 7.68 8.41
N SER A 163 -2.38 7.30 7.21
CA SER A 163 -2.87 8.26 6.22
C SER A 163 -4.14 8.89 6.76
N VAL A 164 -4.06 10.16 7.15
CA VAL A 164 -5.25 10.95 7.45
C VAL A 164 -5.92 11.21 6.13
N SER A 165 -6.91 10.38 5.78
CA SER A 165 -7.92 10.85 4.85
C SER A 165 -8.53 12.08 5.52
N THR A 166 -8.28 13.27 4.98
CA THR A 166 -9.18 14.40 5.19
C THR A 166 -10.54 13.90 4.72
N SER A 167 -11.36 13.48 5.67
CA SER A 167 -12.79 13.27 5.46
C SER A 167 -13.42 14.63 5.15
N GLY A 168 -13.39 15.01 3.88
CA GLY A 168 -14.35 15.89 3.24
C GLY A 168 -14.58 15.25 1.86
N GLU A 169 -15.78 14.85 1.47
CA GLU A 169 -17.08 15.47 1.71
C GLU A 169 -18.18 14.40 1.88
N ASP A 170 -18.80 14.37 3.06
CA ASP A 170 -20.24 14.12 3.19
C ASP A 170 -20.83 15.35 3.89
N LYS A 171 -20.70 16.52 3.27
CA LYS A 171 -21.60 17.63 3.56
C LYS A 171 -22.78 17.48 2.60
N LYS A 172 -23.76 16.70 3.04
CA LYS A 172 -25.15 16.83 2.60
C LYS A 172 -25.49 18.32 2.62
N ALA A 173 -25.68 18.91 1.44
CA ALA A 173 -26.19 20.25 1.30
C ALA A 173 -27.59 20.27 1.92
N GLU A 174 -27.69 20.76 3.16
CA GLU A 174 -28.97 21.18 3.73
C GLU A 174 -29.40 22.45 3.01
N THR A 175 -30.36 22.30 2.10
CA THR A 175 -31.09 23.39 1.50
C THR A 175 -31.91 24.08 2.58
N LEU A 176 -31.32 25.08 3.24
CA LEU A 176 -32.03 26.03 4.07
C LEU A 176 -32.79 26.99 3.16
N ASN A 177 -34.09 26.72 2.99
CA ASN A 177 -35.05 27.67 2.46
C ASN A 177 -35.20 28.83 3.45
N VAL A 178 -34.52 29.95 3.22
CA VAL A 178 -34.86 31.23 3.85
C VAL A 178 -35.11 32.28 2.78
N LYS A 179 -36.38 32.65 2.71
CA LYS A 179 -37.02 33.68 1.91
C LYS A 179 -36.44 35.06 2.25
N GLN A 180 -36.01 35.82 1.26
CA GLN A 180 -35.89 37.28 1.41
C GLN A 180 -36.33 38.00 0.12
N GLU A 181 -37.30 38.90 0.30
CA GLU A 181 -37.83 39.87 -0.66
C GLU A 181 -36.91 41.10 -0.77
N GLY A 182 -37.01 41.83 -1.90
CA GLY A 182 -36.46 43.19 -2.08
C GLY A 182 -35.63 43.33 -3.36
N VAL A 183 -36.20 43.59 -4.55
CA VAL A 183 -36.60 44.90 -5.16
C VAL A 183 -35.47 45.63 -5.91
N SER A 184 -35.80 45.99 -7.18
CA SER A 184 -35.19 46.97 -8.13
C SER A 184 -33.81 46.61 -8.73
N ASP A 185 -33.50 46.83 -10.00
CA ASP A 185 -34.09 47.67 -11.06
C ASP A 185 -33.73 47.13 -12.46
N SER A 186 -34.62 47.37 -13.43
CA SER A 186 -34.43 47.20 -14.89
C SER A 186 -33.59 48.37 -15.47
N PRO A 187 -33.15 48.46 -16.78
CA PRO A 187 -33.87 47.97 -17.98
C PRO A 187 -33.04 47.60 -19.24
N ASN A 188 -33.80 47.32 -20.32
CA ASN A 188 -33.50 47.19 -21.76
C ASN A 188 -33.16 45.77 -22.25
N GLY A 189 -33.83 45.21 -23.26
CA GLY A 189 -34.90 45.68 -24.13
C GLY A 189 -35.03 44.70 -25.29
N LEU A 190 -36.22 44.14 -25.51
CA LEU A 190 -36.52 43.33 -26.70
C LEU A 190 -37.90 43.71 -27.23
N ARG A 191 -37.93 44.13 -28.50
CA ARG A 191 -39.13 44.44 -29.27
C ARG A 191 -39.18 43.54 -30.51
N LEU A 192 -40.43 43.34 -30.98
CA LEU A 192 -40.92 42.66 -32.20
C LEU A 192 -41.23 41.17 -31.95
N GLY A 193 -42.47 40.67 -31.88
CA GLY A 193 -43.78 41.20 -32.25
C GLY A 193 -44.22 40.69 -33.62
N ILE A 194 -45.15 39.72 -33.67
CA ILE A 194 -46.08 39.47 -34.80
C ILE A 194 -47.38 38.85 -34.22
N ARG A 195 -48.51 39.50 -34.57
CA ARG A 195 -49.93 39.14 -34.38
C ARG A 195 -50.31 38.00 -35.38
N LYS A 196 -51.45 37.33 -35.43
CA LYS A 196 -52.82 37.51 -34.91
C LYS A 196 -53.59 36.19 -35.19
N ASN A 197 -54.61 35.94 -34.40
CA ASN A 197 -55.66 34.93 -34.60
C ASN A 197 -56.38 35.07 -35.95
N ARG A 198 -56.81 33.93 -36.50
CA ARG A 198 -58.20 33.70 -36.93
C ARG A 198 -58.53 32.22 -36.82
#